data_AF-A0A3M3G954-F1
#
_entry.id   AF-A0A3M3G954-F1
#
_cell.length_a   1.000
_cell.length_b   1.000
_cell.length_c   1.000
_cell.angle_alpha   90.00
_cell.angle_beta   90.00
_cell.angle_gamma   90.00
#
_symmetry.space_group_name_H-M   'P 1'
#
loop_
_entity.id
_entity.type
_entity.pdbx_description
1 polymer ?
#
loop_
_entity_poly.entity_id
_entity_poly.type
_entity_poly.pdbx_seq_one_letter_code
_entity_poly.pdbx_strand_id
1 'polypeptide(L)'
;MRTVGGDVKYGAGSDVYILPVTSYTNQWYAESYIGGKSLGAPDARAEKGMKVTQADGTGYFKFSDVPPGKYYLSSKVTWQVPTQYGLSLQGGVIAKQVVIENNKETREMLTK
;
A
#
# COMPACT_ATOMS: atom_id res chain seq x y z
N MET A 1 -1.50 -5.11 -9.17
CA MET A 1 -2.49 -6.20 -9.00
C MET A 1 -2.71 -6.88 -10.34
N ARG A 2 -3.30 -8.08 -10.35
CA ARG A 2 -3.70 -8.77 -11.59
C ARG A 2 -5.21 -8.95 -11.63
N THR A 3 -5.81 -8.80 -12.80
CA THR A 3 -7.22 -9.20 -13.02
C THR A 3 -7.31 -10.73 -13.02
N VAL A 4 -8.53 -11.27 -12.90
CA VAL A 4 -8.77 -12.72 -13.05
C VAL A 4 -8.31 -13.21 -14.44
N GLY A 5 -8.42 -12.37 -15.48
CA GLY A 5 -7.96 -12.66 -16.83
C GLY A 5 -6.44 -12.57 -17.03
N GLY A 6 -5.67 -12.19 -16.00
CA GLY A 6 -4.20 -12.12 -16.05
C GLY A 6 -3.62 -10.75 -16.38
N ASP A 7 -4.44 -9.75 -16.73
CA ASP A 7 -3.96 -8.40 -17.01
C ASP A 7 -3.34 -7.76 -15.77
N VAL A 8 -2.15 -7.18 -15.95
CA VAL A 8 -1.51 -6.41 -14.88
C VAL A 8 -2.13 -5.01 -14.83
N LYS A 9 -2.54 -4.61 -13.62
CA LYS A 9 -2.96 -3.25 -13.30
C LYS A 9 -1.92 -2.63 -12.37
N TYR A 10 -1.24 -1.61 -12.87
CA TYR A 10 -0.28 -0.80 -12.12
C TYR A 10 -1.01 0.26 -11.30
N GLY A 11 -0.46 0.61 -10.14
CA GLY A 11 -0.94 1.72 -9.30
C GLY A 11 -0.46 3.08 -9.80
N ALA A 12 -0.54 3.34 -11.11
CA ALA A 12 -0.04 4.58 -11.68
C ALA A 12 -0.76 5.80 -11.06
N GLY A 13 0.00 6.81 -10.63
CA GLY A 13 -0.53 7.99 -9.95
C GLY A 13 -1.10 7.73 -8.55
N SER A 14 -1.00 6.50 -8.04
CA SER A 14 -1.48 6.16 -6.70
C SER A 14 -0.46 6.56 -5.64
N ASP A 15 -0.95 7.04 -4.50
CA ASP A 15 -0.10 7.26 -3.34
C ASP A 15 0.41 5.92 -2.80
N VAL A 16 1.68 5.92 -2.42
CA VAL A 16 2.36 4.84 -1.75
C VAL A 16 2.77 5.37 -0.38
N TYR A 17 2.38 4.65 0.66
CA TYR A 17 2.64 4.99 2.04
C TYR A 17 3.65 4.02 2.65
N ILE A 18 4.54 4.54 3.48
CA ILE A 18 5.39 3.72 4.33
C ILE A 18 5.21 4.18 5.78
N LEU A 19 4.80 3.24 6.65
CA LEU A 19 4.51 3.50 8.06
C LEU A 19 5.38 2.62 8.95
N PRO A 20 5.98 3.14 10.04
CA PRO A 20 6.71 2.31 10.99
C PRO A 20 5.82 1.21 11.58
N VAL A 21 6.39 0.02 11.81
CA VAL A 21 5.71 -1.05 12.54
C VAL A 21 5.66 -0.68 14.03
N THR A 22 4.45 -0.42 14.51
CA THR A 22 4.11 -0.15 15.91
C THR A 22 2.99 -1.12 16.32
N SER A 23 2.66 -1.18 17.62
CA SER A 23 1.49 -1.97 18.06
C SER A 23 0.20 -1.55 17.34
N TYR A 24 0.05 -0.25 17.07
CA TYR A 24 -1.11 0.31 16.39
C TYR A 24 -1.16 -0.08 14.91
N THR A 25 -0.09 0.15 14.16
CA THR A 25 -0.05 -0.20 12.72
C THR A 25 -0.10 -1.72 12.51
N ASN A 26 0.38 -2.50 13.47
CA ASN A 26 0.25 -3.95 13.47
C ASN A 26 -1.20 -4.41 13.65
N GLN A 27 -1.97 -3.77 14.54
CA GLN A 27 -3.41 -4.04 14.67
C GLN A 27 -4.14 -3.71 13.37
N TRP A 28 -3.88 -2.53 12.78
CA TRP A 28 -4.49 -2.16 11.50
C TRP A 28 -4.20 -3.20 10.41
N TYR A 29 -2.94 -3.65 10.31
CA TYR A 29 -2.54 -4.65 9.32
C TYR A 29 -3.25 -5.99 9.56
N ALA A 30 -3.28 -6.48 10.80
CA ALA A 30 -3.90 -7.76 11.13
C ALA A 30 -5.43 -7.74 10.98
N GLU A 31 -6.10 -6.72 11.55
CA GLU A 31 -7.55 -6.67 11.63
C GLU A 31 -8.20 -6.13 10.36
N SER A 32 -7.64 -5.06 9.78
CA SER A 32 -8.22 -4.42 8.60
C SER A 32 -7.70 -5.02 7.31
N TYR A 33 -6.37 -5.06 7.13
CA TYR A 33 -5.81 -5.49 5.84
C TYR A 33 -5.93 -7.00 5.63
N ILE A 34 -5.53 -7.80 6.62
CA ILE A 34 -5.63 -9.27 6.56
C ILE A 34 -7.05 -9.72 6.93
N GLY A 35 -7.61 -9.23 8.03
CA GLY A 35 -8.91 -9.62 8.55
C GLY A 35 -10.12 -9.02 7.81
N GLY A 36 -9.92 -8.03 6.95
CA GLY A 36 -10.99 -7.40 6.17
C GLY A 36 -11.97 -6.55 7.00
N LYS A 37 -11.66 -6.27 8.27
CA LYS A 37 -12.55 -5.48 9.13
C LYS A 37 -12.47 -4.00 8.75
N SER A 38 -13.63 -3.36 8.69
CA SER A 38 -13.69 -1.91 8.67
C SER A 38 -13.37 -1.39 10.07
N LEU A 39 -12.25 -0.67 10.20
CA LEU A 39 -11.91 0.03 11.43
C LEU A 39 -12.47 1.45 11.39
N GLY A 40 -12.67 2.05 12.56
CA GLY A 40 -13.02 3.47 12.66
C GLY A 40 -11.89 4.39 12.21
N ALA A 41 -12.11 5.70 12.31
CA ALA A 41 -11.08 6.69 12.01
C ALA A 41 -9.83 6.43 12.87
N PRO A 42 -8.62 6.46 12.26
CA PRO A 42 -7.41 6.21 13.02
C PRO A 42 -7.10 7.40 13.96
N ASP A 43 -6.45 7.10 15.08
CA ASP A 43 -5.86 8.14 15.93
C ASP A 43 -4.78 8.91 15.13
N ALA A 44 -4.76 10.24 15.21
CA ALA A 44 -3.81 11.07 14.47
C ALA A 44 -2.33 10.70 14.73
N ARG A 45 -2.02 10.11 15.90
CA ARG A 45 -0.67 9.64 16.23
C ARG A 45 -0.23 8.44 15.40
N ALA A 46 -1.16 7.72 14.78
CA ALA A 46 -0.87 6.58 13.91
C ALA A 46 -0.06 6.98 12.67
N GLU A 47 -0.19 8.24 12.24
CA GLU A 47 0.52 8.79 11.08
C GLU A 47 1.94 9.27 11.44
N LYS A 48 2.33 9.20 12.71
CA LYS A 48 3.66 9.65 13.13
C LYS A 48 4.75 8.82 12.45
N GLY A 49 5.59 9.51 11.67
CA GLY A 49 6.66 8.89 10.90
C GLY A 49 6.19 8.23 9.61
N MET A 50 4.93 8.39 9.23
CA MET A 50 4.44 8.05 7.90
C MET A 50 5.16 8.92 6.86
N LYS A 51 5.62 8.29 5.79
CA LYS A 51 6.05 8.99 4.57
C LYS A 51 5.14 8.59 3.42
N VAL A 52 4.91 9.52 2.51
CA VAL A 52 4.14 9.31 1.28
C VAL A 52 4.97 9.70 0.07
N THR A 53 4.81 8.94 -1.01
CA THR A 53 5.31 9.26 -2.34
C THR A 53 4.25 8.86 -3.36
N GLN A 54 4.28 9.42 -4.55
CA GLN A 54 3.34 9.03 -5.61
C GLN A 54 4.04 8.11 -6.60
N ALA A 55 3.36 7.03 -7.00
CA ALA A 55 3.85 6.18 -8.06
C ALA A 55 3.72 6.87 -9.43
N ASP A 56 4.70 6.69 -10.30
CA ASP A 56 4.71 7.26 -11.64
C ASP A 56 3.71 6.58 -12.60
N GLY A 57 3.69 6.99 -13.86
CA GLY A 57 2.80 6.43 -14.90
C GLY A 57 2.96 4.92 -15.14
N THR A 58 4.06 4.32 -14.69
CA THR A 58 4.36 2.90 -14.80
C THR A 58 4.23 2.15 -13.46
N GLY A 59 3.85 2.85 -12.39
CA GLY A 59 3.67 2.29 -11.06
C GLY A 59 4.97 2.14 -10.26
N TYR A 60 6.10 2.68 -10.75
CA TYR A 60 7.31 2.76 -9.94
C TYR A 60 7.19 3.89 -8.92
N PHE A 61 7.78 3.68 -7.75
CA PHE A 61 7.82 4.65 -6.67
C PHE A 61 9.19 4.60 -6.02
N LYS A 62 9.56 5.71 -5.37
CA LYS A 62 10.82 5.82 -4.63
C LYS A 62 10.60 6.59 -3.35
N PHE A 63 11.18 6.06 -2.28
CA PHE A 63 11.39 6.78 -1.03
C PHE A 63 12.89 7.05 -0.85
N SER A 64 13.21 8.23 -0.31
CA SER A 64 14.57 8.59 0.09
C SER A 64 14.60 8.86 1.60
N ASP A 65 15.78 8.72 2.19
CA ASP A 65 16.05 9.07 3.59
C ASP A 65 15.09 8.37 4.56
N VAL A 66 14.79 7.10 4.32
CA VAL A 66 13.99 6.26 5.21
C VAL A 66 14.93 5.70 6.29
N PRO A 67 14.69 5.97 7.58
CA PRO A 67 15.49 5.40 8.64
C PRO A 67 15.46 3.87 8.63
N PRO A 68 16.50 3.19 9.13
CA PRO A 68 16.47 1.74 9.28
C PRO A 68 15.35 1.30 10.24
N GLY A 69 14.68 0.20 9.91
CA GLY A 69 13.58 -0.30 10.74
C GLY A 69 12.62 -1.21 9.98
N LYS A 70 11.56 -1.64 10.67
CA LYS A 70 10.46 -2.41 10.08
C LYS A 70 9.33 -1.47 9.72
N TYR A 71 8.78 -1.62 8.52
CA TYR A 71 7.73 -0.76 7.99
C TYR A 71 6.62 -1.57 7.33
N TYR A 72 5.42 -1.02 7.32
CA TYR A 72 4.35 -1.40 6.41
C TYR A 72 4.41 -0.49 5.19
N LEU A 73 4.62 -1.08 4.02
CA LEU A 73 4.51 -0.43 2.72
C LEU A 73 3.12 -0.73 2.15
N SER A 74 2.36 0.29 1.79
CA SER A 74 1.00 0.12 1.28
C SER A 74 0.65 1.10 0.16
N SER A 75 -0.32 0.72 -0.66
CA SER A 75 -0.89 1.56 -1.71
C SER A 75 -2.28 1.04 -2.08
N LYS A 76 -3.03 1.81 -2.87
CA LYS A 76 -4.34 1.42 -3.40
C LYS A 76 -4.24 1.33 -4.92
N VAL A 77 -4.52 0.14 -5.46
CA VAL A 77 -4.59 -0.08 -6.91
C VAL A 77 -6.02 -0.42 -7.25
N THR A 78 -6.71 0.51 -7.91
CA THR A 78 -8.11 0.32 -8.33
C THR A 78 -8.32 0.69 -9.79
N TRP A 79 -9.25 0.01 -10.44
CA TRP A 79 -9.64 0.28 -11.82
C TRP A 79 -11.15 0.05 -11.99
N GLN A 80 -11.74 0.65 -13.01
CA GLN A 80 -13.15 0.44 -13.35
C GLN A 80 -13.28 -0.59 -14.47
N VAL A 81 -14.25 -1.49 -14.34
CA VAL A 81 -14.60 -2.50 -15.35
C VAL A 81 -16.05 -2.28 -15.77
N PRO A 82 -16.35 -2.25 -17.08
CA PRO A 82 -17.73 -2.21 -17.57
C PRO A 82 -18.51 -3.46 -17.17
N THR A 83 -19.76 -3.26 -16.75
CA THR A 83 -20.73 -4.31 -16.44
C THR A 83 -22.08 -3.93 -17.07
N GLN A 84 -23.03 -4.87 -17.09
CA GLN A 84 -24.40 -4.61 -17.55
C GLN A 84 -25.13 -3.51 -16.76
N TYR A 85 -24.65 -3.16 -15.55
CA TYR A 85 -25.22 -2.13 -14.67
C TYR A 85 -24.36 -0.86 -14.58
N GLY A 86 -23.39 -0.68 -15.49
CA GLY A 86 -22.45 0.44 -15.48
C GLY A 86 -21.03 0.05 -15.05
N LEU A 87 -20.27 0.99 -14.50
CA LEU A 87 -18.87 0.77 -14.10
C LEU A 87 -18.79 0.16 -12.71
N SER A 88 -18.10 -0.98 -12.58
CA SER A 88 -17.77 -1.60 -11.30
C SER A 88 -16.33 -1.29 -10.90
N LEU A 89 -16.12 -0.83 -9.67
CA LEU A 89 -14.78 -0.62 -9.11
C LEU A 89 -14.16 -1.97 -8.71
N GLN A 90 -12.95 -2.21 -9.19
CA GLN A 90 -12.16 -3.40 -8.93
C GLN A 90 -10.82 -3.02 -8.29
N GLY A 91 -10.13 -4.01 -7.72
CA GLY A 91 -8.85 -3.85 -7.05
C GLY A 91 -9.01 -3.63 -5.55
N GLY A 92 -8.13 -2.82 -4.96
CA GLY A 92 -8.17 -2.53 -3.53
C GLY A 92 -6.82 -2.09 -2.97
N VAL A 93 -6.67 -2.23 -1.66
CA VAL A 93 -5.42 -1.95 -0.96
C VAL A 93 -4.47 -3.13 -1.12
N ILE A 94 -3.19 -2.83 -1.31
CA ILE A 94 -2.06 -3.76 -1.19
C ILE A 94 -1.16 -3.26 -0.07
N ALA A 95 -0.72 -4.16 0.80
CA ALA A 95 0.20 -3.84 1.88
C ALA A 95 1.16 -5.00 2.12
N LYS A 96 2.39 -4.68 2.50
CA LYS A 96 3.45 -5.64 2.80
C LYS A 96 4.33 -5.11 3.92
N GLN A 97 4.79 -5.99 4.81
CA GLN A 97 5.86 -5.63 5.74
C GLN A 97 7.23 -5.69 5.04
N VAL A 98 8.03 -4.64 5.20
CA VAL A 98 9.38 -4.50 4.64
C VAL A 98 10.37 -4.15 5.75
N VAL A 99 11.64 -4.47 5.55
CA VAL A 99 12.73 -4.11 6.47
C VAL A 99 13.72 -3.23 5.71
N ILE A 100 13.98 -2.05 6.26
CA ILE A 100 14.95 -1.10 5.71
C ILE A 100 16.23 -1.23 6.52
N GLU A 101 17.33 -1.53 5.83
CA GLU A 101 18.67 -1.64 6.42
C GLU A 101 19.45 -0.34 6.24
N ASN A 102 20.46 -0.13 7.08
CA ASN A 102 21.27 1.08 7.05
C ASN A 102 22.06 1.21 5.73
N ASN A 103 21.97 2.37 5.09
CA ASN A 103 22.67 2.73 3.85
C ASN A 103 22.50 1.72 2.69
N LYS A 104 21.36 1.02 2.64
CA LYS A 104 21.10 0.02 1.61
C LYS A 104 19.87 0.36 0.79
N GLU A 105 20.01 0.35 -0.53
CA GLU A 105 18.87 0.40 -1.43
C GLU A 105 18.09 -0.92 -1.36
N THR A 106 16.79 -0.83 -1.09
CA THR A 106 15.90 -1.99 -1.01
C THR A 106 14.88 -1.90 -2.13
N ARG A 107 14.87 -2.90 -3.01
CA ARG A 107 13.90 -2.99 -4.10
C ARG A 107 12.76 -3.91 -3.69
N GLU A 108 11.56 -3.35 -3.63
CA GLU A 108 10.36 -4.07 -3.22
C GLU A 108 9.29 -4.04 -4.31
N MET A 109 8.67 -5.19 -4.57
CA MET A 109 7.48 -5.29 -5.41
C MET A 109 6.25 -5.36 -4.50
N LEU A 110 5.40 -4.34 -4.58
CA LEU A 110 4.14 -4.30 -3.85
C LEU A 110 3.04 -4.93 -4.72
N THR A 111 2.68 -6.19 -4.42
CA THR A 111 1.60 -6.91 -5.10
C THR A 111 0.88 -7.86 -4.14
N LYS A 112 -0.35 -8.23 -4.49
CA LYS A 112 -1.16 -9.29 -3.87
C LYS A 112 -1.50 -10.32 -4.92
#